data_AF-A0A367J2K3-F1
#
_entry.id   AF-A0A367J2K3-F1
#
_cell.length_a   1.000
_cell.length_b   1.000
_cell.length_c   1.000
_cell.angle_alpha   90.00
_cell.angle_beta   90.00
_cell.angle_gamma   90.00
#
_symmetry.space_group_name_H-M   'P 1'
#
loop_
_entity.id
_entity.type
_entity.pdbx_description
1 polymer ?
#
loop_
_entity_poly.entity_id
_entity_poly.type
_entity_poly.pdbx_seq_one_letter_code
_entity_poly.pdbx_strand_id
1 'polypeptide(L)'
;MKFRLDPFPKLTQFLLNSLLNARFLVFSVVMAKITIDRLYKYSVIINPFAYDAQGEANLDILEYQNPHTANDVFYALNSYGAKGRQAYLSYLFNDVLFVTARTVPVIVICSWAYQKAPESIRPGIWLPLLNWAADLLESGLLYTLIKMFPQRIEWLEWLTAYVIRFKWITFQGTIGLLFVSMLVGVYYAFHTLLADSVMMEKDRQKKVQARDSIQQVLQGAAARREASSNKKNA
;
A
#
# COMPACT_ATOMS: atom_id res chain seq x y z
N MET A 1 23.08 13.56 -14.79
CA MET A 1 22.23 12.47 -14.28
C MET A 1 20.80 12.99 -14.15
N LYS A 2 19.79 12.30 -14.70
CA LYS A 2 18.38 12.64 -14.44
C LYS A 2 18.06 12.19 -13.02
N PHE A 3 17.73 13.13 -12.13
CA PHE A 3 17.30 12.83 -10.77
C PHE A 3 16.02 11.99 -10.79
N ARG A 4 16.00 10.88 -10.07
CA ARG A 4 14.86 9.97 -9.95
C ARG A 4 14.75 9.51 -8.51
N LEU A 5 13.56 9.64 -7.92
CA LEU A 5 13.30 9.20 -6.55
C LEU A 5 13.21 7.68 -6.41
N ASP A 6 12.81 6.96 -7.47
CA ASP A 6 12.81 5.50 -7.52
C ASP A 6 14.19 4.95 -7.95
N PRO A 7 14.95 4.32 -7.05
CA PRO A 7 16.23 3.70 -7.38
C PRO A 7 16.07 2.40 -8.20
N PHE A 8 14.89 1.75 -8.19
CA PHE A 8 14.65 0.44 -8.80
C PHE A 8 13.37 0.40 -9.66
N PRO A 9 13.26 1.25 -10.70
CA PRO A 9 12.04 1.42 -11.50
C PRO A 9 11.56 0.14 -12.20
N LYS A 10 12.49 -0.72 -12.65
CA LYS A 10 12.15 -2.00 -13.28
C LYS A 10 11.50 -2.97 -12.28
N LEU A 11 12.01 -2.99 -11.04
CA LEU A 11 11.46 -3.81 -9.97
C LEU A 11 10.09 -3.30 -9.56
N THR A 12 9.92 -1.98 -9.40
CA THR A 12 8.64 -1.34 -9.13
C THR A 12 7.58 -1.74 -10.16
N GLN A 13 7.90 -1.63 -11.46
CA GLN A 13 6.96 -1.97 -12.51
C GLN A 13 6.64 -3.48 -12.55
N PHE A 14 7.65 -4.33 -12.39
CA PHE A 14 7.48 -5.78 -12.36
C PHE A 14 6.56 -6.21 -11.21
N LEU A 15 6.81 -5.71 -9.99
CA LEU A 15 6.00 -6.02 -8.83
C LEU A 15 4.58 -5.47 -8.97
N LEU A 16 4.41 -4.22 -9.43
CA LEU A 16 3.08 -3.69 -9.67
C LEU A 16 2.27 -4.56 -10.65
N ASN A 17 2.85 -4.91 -11.81
CA ASN A 17 2.18 -5.73 -12.80
C ASN A 17 1.80 -7.13 -12.24
N SER A 18 2.68 -7.71 -11.41
CA SER A 18 2.45 -9.01 -10.79
C SER A 18 1.35 -8.95 -9.71
N LEU A 19 1.31 -7.86 -8.94
CA LEU A 19 0.43 -7.68 -7.79
C LEU A 19 -0.94 -7.09 -8.14
N LEU A 20 -1.15 -6.58 -9.36
CA LEU A 20 -2.44 -6.04 -9.82
C LEU A 20 -3.53 -7.11 -10.05
N ASN A 21 -3.23 -8.39 -9.84
CA ASN A 21 -4.24 -9.43 -9.90
C ASN A 21 -5.26 -9.26 -8.75
N ALA A 22 -6.51 -8.94 -9.08
CA ALA A 22 -7.56 -8.70 -8.10
C ALA A 22 -7.76 -9.86 -7.11
N ARG A 23 -7.62 -11.11 -7.55
CA ARG A 23 -7.74 -12.28 -6.66
C ARG A 23 -6.63 -12.30 -5.62
N PHE A 24 -5.41 -11.96 -6.03
CA PHE A 24 -4.25 -11.91 -5.16
C PHE A 24 -4.37 -10.76 -4.14
N LEU A 25 -4.87 -9.60 -4.57
CA LEU A 25 -5.11 -8.45 -3.68
C LEU A 25 -6.21 -8.72 -2.65
N VAL A 26 -7.33 -9.30 -3.06
CA VAL A 26 -8.39 -9.66 -2.12
C VAL A 26 -7.88 -10.71 -1.14
N PHE A 27 -7.15 -11.71 -1.63
CA PHE A 27 -6.53 -12.73 -0.78
C PHE A 27 -5.57 -12.10 0.24
N SER A 28 -4.67 -11.20 -0.19
CA SER A 28 -3.72 -10.57 0.73
C SER A 28 -4.39 -9.70 1.78
N VAL A 29 -5.43 -8.95 1.43
CA VAL A 29 -6.22 -8.16 2.39
C VAL A 29 -6.94 -9.06 3.40
N VAL A 30 -7.59 -10.13 2.94
CA VAL A 30 -8.27 -11.10 3.81
C VAL A 30 -7.26 -11.79 4.73
N MET A 31 -6.12 -12.23 4.20
CA MET A 31 -5.06 -12.84 4.99
C MET A 31 -4.53 -11.88 6.04
N ALA A 32 -4.25 -10.63 5.69
CA ALA A 32 -3.81 -9.61 6.64
C ALA A 32 -4.83 -9.41 7.78
N LYS A 33 -6.13 -9.41 7.47
CA LYS A 33 -7.18 -9.30 8.50
C LYS A 33 -7.26 -10.54 9.40
N ILE A 34 -7.15 -11.74 8.85
CA ILE A 34 -7.18 -12.97 9.65
C ILE A 34 -5.96 -13.04 10.56
N THR A 35 -4.78 -12.67 10.05
CA THR A 35 -3.54 -12.74 10.82
C THR A 35 -3.53 -11.70 11.93
N ILE A 36 -3.95 -10.45 11.68
CA ILE A 36 -3.98 -9.43 12.74
C ILE A 36 -4.90 -9.84 13.89
N ASP A 37 -6.06 -10.45 13.63
CA ASP A 37 -6.95 -10.96 14.68
C ASP A 37 -6.29 -12.06 15.51
N ARG A 38 -5.42 -12.87 14.90
CA ARG A 38 -4.62 -13.86 15.62
C ARG A 38 -3.50 -13.20 16.43
N LEU A 39 -2.86 -12.15 15.91
CA LEU A 39 -1.82 -11.41 16.62
C LEU A 39 -2.36 -10.86 17.95
N TYR A 40 -3.52 -10.21 17.94
CA TYR A 40 -4.17 -9.71 19.17
C TYR A 40 -4.50 -10.84 20.16
N LYS A 41 -4.94 -12.01 19.68
CA LYS A 41 -5.21 -13.15 20.57
C LYS A 41 -3.92 -13.68 21.22
N TYR A 42 -2.84 -13.76 20.45
CA TYR A 42 -1.57 -14.23 20.98
C TYR A 42 -0.88 -13.19 21.87
N SER A 43 -1.01 -11.88 21.59
CA SER A 43 -0.41 -10.83 22.42
C SER A 43 -0.90 -10.90 23.87
N VAL A 44 -2.19 -11.16 24.08
CA VAL A 44 -2.78 -11.38 25.42
C VAL A 44 -2.25 -12.64 26.10
N ILE A 45 -1.89 -13.68 25.35
CA ILE A 45 -1.28 -14.90 25.91
C ILE A 45 0.19 -14.64 26.30
N ILE A 46 0.90 -13.85 25.50
CA ILE A 46 2.31 -13.49 25.73
C ILE A 46 2.42 -12.57 26.94
N ASN A 47 1.60 -11.52 26.98
CA ASN A 47 1.49 -10.56 28.06
C ASN A 47 0.03 -10.53 28.55
N PRO A 48 -0.28 -11.21 29.68
CA PRO A 48 -1.63 -11.24 30.24
C PRO A 48 -2.19 -9.87 30.66
N PHE A 49 -1.35 -8.84 30.72
CA PHE A 49 -1.73 -7.46 31.02
C PHE A 49 -1.91 -6.61 29.76
N ALA A 50 -1.82 -7.19 28.56
CA ALA A 50 -2.01 -6.50 27.29
C ALA A 50 -3.49 -6.20 27.01
N TYR A 51 -4.13 -5.47 27.91
CA TYR A 51 -5.46 -4.89 27.74
C TYR A 51 -5.36 -3.37 27.81
N ASP A 52 -6.16 -2.66 27.03
CA ASP A 52 -6.27 -1.21 27.12
C ASP A 52 -7.16 -0.77 28.30
N ALA A 53 -7.34 0.53 28.46
CA ALA A 53 -8.16 1.10 29.52
C ALA A 53 -9.66 0.74 29.40
N GLN A 54 -10.09 0.24 28.24
CA GLN A 54 -11.45 -0.19 27.94
C GLN A 54 -11.61 -1.71 28.12
N GLY A 55 -10.53 -2.43 28.44
CA GLY A 55 -10.54 -3.88 28.61
C GLY A 55 -10.42 -4.67 27.30
N GLU A 56 -10.08 -4.02 26.19
CA GLU A 56 -9.87 -4.65 24.89
C GLU A 56 -8.42 -5.12 24.74
N ALA A 57 -8.22 -6.21 23.99
CA ALA A 57 -6.89 -6.76 23.74
C ALA A 57 -5.98 -5.75 23.02
N ASN A 58 -4.77 -5.57 23.52
CA ASN A 58 -3.76 -4.67 22.95
C ASN A 58 -2.51 -5.44 22.48
N LEU A 59 -1.75 -4.84 21.57
CA LEU A 59 -0.45 -5.34 21.12
C LEU A 59 0.68 -4.82 22.03
N ASP A 60 0.58 -5.11 23.33
CA ASP A 60 1.63 -4.75 24.30
C ASP A 60 2.66 -5.89 24.46
N ILE A 61 3.52 -6.02 23.45
CA ILE A 61 4.62 -6.98 23.41
C ILE A 61 5.90 -6.28 22.92
N LEU A 62 7.06 -6.90 23.13
CA LEU A 62 8.40 -6.31 22.99
C LEU A 62 8.58 -5.44 21.72
N GLU A 63 8.14 -5.92 20.57
CA GLU A 63 8.25 -5.20 19.29
C GLU A 63 7.48 -3.87 19.23
N TYR A 64 6.45 -3.69 20.06
CA TYR A 64 5.68 -2.45 20.19
C TYR A 64 6.12 -1.58 21.37
N GLN A 65 7.04 -2.06 22.21
CA GLN A 65 7.56 -1.34 23.38
C GLN A 65 8.78 -0.45 23.07
N ASN A 66 9.28 -0.49 21.83
CA ASN A 66 10.42 0.33 21.36
C ASN A 66 11.66 0.25 22.29
N PRO A 67 12.23 -0.96 22.52
CA PRO A 67 13.36 -1.16 23.43
C PRO A 67 14.59 -0.36 22.99
N HIS A 68 15.32 0.20 23.97
CA HIS A 68 16.51 1.02 23.71
C HIS A 68 17.81 0.32 24.08
N THR A 69 17.76 -0.72 24.91
CA THR A 69 18.93 -1.44 25.41
C THR A 69 18.75 -2.96 25.30
N ALA A 70 19.87 -3.69 25.33
CA ALA A 70 19.85 -5.16 25.39
C ALA A 70 19.11 -5.68 26.65
N ASN A 71 19.22 -4.97 27.76
CA ASN A 71 18.50 -5.31 29.00
C ASN A 71 16.99 -5.24 28.80
N ASP A 72 16.47 -4.24 28.09
CA ASP A 72 15.03 -4.09 27.84
C ASP A 72 14.49 -5.33 27.10
N VAL A 73 15.23 -5.80 26.09
CA VAL A 73 14.90 -7.00 25.32
C VAL A 73 14.90 -8.24 26.21
N PHE A 74 15.97 -8.47 26.97
CA PHE A 74 16.08 -9.64 27.83
C PHE A 74 15.00 -9.66 28.92
N TYR A 75 14.79 -8.53 29.60
CA TYR A 75 13.81 -8.44 30.69
C TYR A 75 12.37 -8.55 30.20
N ALA A 76 12.04 -8.03 29.02
CA ALA A 76 10.75 -8.27 28.39
C ALA A 76 10.54 -9.76 28.07
N LEU A 77 11.52 -10.44 27.45
CA LEU A 77 11.41 -11.88 27.16
C LEU A 77 11.35 -12.72 28.44
N ASN A 78 12.03 -12.30 29.50
CA ASN A 78 11.99 -12.95 30.80
C ASN A 78 10.60 -12.82 31.45
N SER A 79 9.98 -11.64 31.38
CA SER A 79 8.70 -11.34 32.04
C SER A 79 7.53 -12.15 31.49
N TYR A 80 7.57 -12.54 30.21
CA TYR A 80 6.53 -13.37 29.58
C TYR A 80 6.46 -14.82 30.10
N GLY A 81 7.48 -15.28 30.82
CA GLY A 81 7.56 -16.65 31.31
C GLY A 81 7.62 -17.71 30.19
N ALA A 82 7.67 -18.99 30.55
CA ALA A 82 7.82 -20.07 29.57
C ALA A 82 6.62 -20.18 28.62
N LYS A 83 5.39 -20.05 29.16
CA LYS A 83 4.16 -20.13 28.37
C LYS A 83 4.03 -18.96 27.39
N GLY A 84 4.31 -17.73 27.85
CA GLY A 84 4.26 -16.55 26.99
C GLY A 84 5.29 -16.60 25.88
N ARG A 85 6.54 -17.01 26.18
CA ARG A 85 7.57 -17.22 25.14
C ARG A 85 7.18 -18.27 24.10
N GLN A 86 6.56 -19.39 24.50
CA GLN A 86 6.07 -20.39 23.56
C GLN A 86 4.93 -19.88 22.69
N ALA A 87 4.01 -19.10 23.26
CA ALA A 87 2.97 -18.40 22.50
C ALA A 87 3.58 -17.37 21.55
N TYR A 88 4.66 -16.70 21.94
CA TYR A 88 5.37 -15.72 21.11
C TYR A 88 5.94 -16.38 19.84
N LEU A 89 6.45 -17.61 19.91
CA LEU A 89 6.86 -18.32 18.68
C LEU A 89 5.70 -18.52 17.68
N SER A 90 4.49 -18.76 18.18
CA SER A 90 3.29 -18.90 17.33
C SER A 90 2.83 -17.53 16.79
N TYR A 91 2.96 -16.49 17.61
CA TYR A 91 2.73 -15.11 17.19
C TYR A 91 3.65 -14.73 16.03
N LEU A 92 4.97 -14.95 16.15
CA LEU A 92 5.96 -14.56 15.13
C LEU A 92 5.65 -15.19 13.76
N PHE A 93 5.15 -16.43 13.73
CA PHE A 93 4.70 -17.04 12.48
C PHE A 93 3.52 -16.29 11.84
N ASN A 94 2.53 -15.89 12.65
CA ASN A 94 1.40 -15.11 12.16
C ASN A 94 1.83 -13.68 11.78
N ASP A 95 2.86 -13.14 12.44
CA ASP A 95 3.38 -11.81 12.15
C ASP A 95 4.07 -11.77 10.79
N VAL A 96 4.92 -12.75 10.47
CA VAL A 96 5.51 -12.91 9.13
C VAL A 96 4.44 -12.98 8.03
N LEU A 97 3.35 -13.73 8.27
CA LEU A 97 2.22 -13.81 7.34
C LEU A 97 1.51 -12.46 7.20
N PHE A 98 1.25 -11.78 8.32
CA PHE A 98 0.62 -10.46 8.35
C PHE A 98 1.46 -9.43 7.57
N VAL A 99 2.75 -9.35 7.88
CA VAL A 99 3.70 -8.42 7.27
C VAL A 99 3.83 -8.65 5.77
N THR A 100 3.83 -9.91 5.34
CA THR A 100 3.86 -10.25 3.91
C THR A 100 2.54 -9.87 3.23
N ALA A 101 1.41 -10.19 3.85
CA ALA A 101 0.09 -9.91 3.32
C ALA A 101 -0.21 -8.40 3.26
N ARG A 102 0.15 -7.62 4.29
CA ARG A 102 -0.06 -6.16 4.33
C ARG A 102 0.80 -5.39 3.33
N THR A 103 1.99 -5.90 3.02
CA THR A 103 2.93 -5.23 2.12
C THR A 103 2.41 -5.19 0.69
N VAL A 104 1.65 -6.20 0.27
CA VAL A 104 1.06 -6.30 -1.08
C VAL A 104 0.17 -5.09 -1.43
N PRO A 105 -0.92 -4.79 -0.70
CA PRO A 105 -1.76 -3.64 -1.03
C PRO A 105 -1.01 -2.31 -0.88
N VAL A 106 -0.07 -2.20 0.06
CA VAL A 106 0.77 -1.00 0.21
C VAL A 106 1.62 -0.76 -1.03
N ILE A 107 2.31 -1.78 -1.55
CA ILE A 107 3.10 -1.68 -2.79
C ILE A 107 2.22 -1.26 -3.97
N VAL A 108 1.02 -1.87 -4.09
CA VAL A 108 0.09 -1.55 -5.18
C VAL A 108 -0.38 -0.11 -5.09
N ILE A 109 -0.85 0.37 -3.94
CA ILE A 109 -1.32 1.75 -3.78
C ILE A 109 -0.17 2.73 -4.05
N CYS A 110 1.01 2.49 -3.47
CA CYS A 110 2.15 3.39 -3.61
C CYS A 110 2.67 3.48 -5.05
N SER A 111 2.59 2.40 -5.82
CA SER A 111 3.04 2.39 -7.22
C SER A 111 1.97 2.86 -8.19
N TRP A 112 0.72 2.43 -7.97
CA TRP A 112 -0.41 2.71 -8.86
C TRP A 112 -0.75 4.20 -8.88
N ALA A 113 -0.74 4.86 -7.71
CA ALA A 113 -1.02 6.29 -7.59
C ALA A 113 -0.12 7.17 -8.47
N TYR A 114 1.12 6.74 -8.72
CA TYR A 114 2.12 7.49 -9.47
C TYR A 114 2.21 7.10 -10.94
N GLN A 115 1.33 6.24 -11.47
CA GLN A 115 1.39 5.80 -12.87
C GLN A 115 1.33 6.98 -13.87
N LYS A 116 0.54 8.02 -13.54
CA LYS A 116 0.39 9.23 -14.36
C LYS A 116 1.38 10.34 -14.01
N ALA A 117 2.13 10.18 -12.92
CA ALA A 117 3.12 11.16 -12.48
C ALA A 117 4.40 11.09 -13.34
N PRO A 118 5.12 12.21 -13.53
CA PRO A 118 6.46 12.21 -14.13
C PRO A 118 7.41 11.27 -13.40
N GLU A 119 8.31 10.61 -14.14
CA GLU A 119 9.24 9.63 -13.58
C GLU A 119 10.16 10.19 -12.48
N SER A 120 10.46 11.49 -12.52
CA SER A 120 11.35 12.15 -11.54
C SER A 120 10.78 12.15 -10.12
N ILE A 121 9.45 12.16 -9.97
CA ILE A 121 8.77 12.26 -8.67
C ILE A 121 8.21 10.93 -8.17
N ARG A 122 8.43 9.83 -8.89
CA ARG A 122 7.95 8.51 -8.47
C ARG A 122 8.86 7.98 -7.37
N PRO A 123 8.36 7.71 -6.15
CA PRO A 123 9.18 7.29 -5.02
C PRO A 123 9.63 5.82 -5.10
N GLY A 124 8.96 5.01 -5.94
CA GLY A 124 9.20 3.57 -6.02
C GLY A 124 8.65 2.81 -4.82
N ILE A 125 9.09 1.57 -4.68
CA ILE A 125 8.60 0.63 -3.65
C ILE A 125 9.69 0.17 -2.67
N TRP A 126 10.89 0.76 -2.79
CA TRP A 126 12.04 0.37 -1.97
C TRP A 126 11.78 0.57 -0.48
N LEU A 127 11.03 1.61 -0.09
CA LEU A 127 10.74 1.89 1.31
C LEU A 127 9.76 0.87 1.92
N PRO A 128 8.61 0.54 1.28
CA PRO A 128 7.77 -0.59 1.70
C PRO A 128 8.52 -1.93 1.77
N LEU A 129 9.40 -2.21 0.79
CA LEU A 129 10.21 -3.43 0.78
C LEU A 129 11.27 -3.45 1.89
N LEU A 130 11.88 -2.31 2.18
CA LEU A 130 12.83 -2.15 3.28
C LEU A 130 12.13 -2.36 4.63
N ASN A 131 10.93 -1.81 4.78
CA ASN A 131 10.12 -2.05 5.97
C ASN A 131 9.77 -3.53 6.13
N TRP A 132 9.27 -4.17 5.06
CA TRP A 132 9.00 -5.62 5.04
C TRP A 132 10.24 -6.44 5.43
N ALA A 133 11.41 -6.10 4.90
CA ALA A 133 12.65 -6.79 5.24
C ALA A 133 13.05 -6.59 6.72
N ALA A 134 12.84 -5.38 7.27
CA ALA A 134 13.11 -5.08 8.67
C ALA A 134 12.18 -5.86 9.62
N ASP A 135 10.88 -5.94 9.30
CA ASP A 135 9.91 -6.75 10.04
C ASP A 135 10.27 -8.25 10.01
N LEU A 136 10.68 -8.79 8.85
CA LEU A 136 11.11 -10.20 8.77
C LEU A 136 12.39 -10.47 9.55
N LEU A 137 13.35 -9.54 9.51
CA LEU A 137 14.60 -9.65 10.26
C LEU A 137 14.33 -9.63 11.76
N GLU A 138 13.47 -8.72 12.23
CA GLU A 138 13.01 -8.67 13.62
C GLU A 138 12.40 -10.01 14.03
N SER A 139 11.42 -10.51 13.29
CA SER A 139 10.76 -11.78 13.57
C SER A 139 11.76 -12.93 13.68
N GLY A 140 12.77 -12.98 12.80
CA GLY A 140 13.86 -13.96 12.85
C GLY A 140 14.77 -13.81 14.08
N LEU A 141 15.11 -12.58 14.46
CA LEU A 141 15.94 -12.29 15.63
C LEU A 141 15.22 -12.66 16.93
N LEU A 142 13.93 -12.29 17.06
CA LEU A 142 13.09 -12.65 18.20
C LEU A 142 12.91 -14.16 18.32
N TYR A 143 12.67 -14.85 17.19
CA TYR A 143 12.61 -16.32 17.18
C TYR A 143 13.89 -16.93 17.74
N THR A 144 15.05 -16.42 17.30
CA THR A 144 16.37 -16.91 17.71
C THR A 144 16.60 -16.66 19.19
N LEU A 145 16.34 -15.44 19.69
CA LEU A 145 16.45 -15.10 21.11
C LEU A 145 15.55 -15.97 21.99
N ILE A 146 14.29 -16.18 21.59
CA ILE A 146 13.35 -17.01 22.36
C ILE A 146 13.83 -18.48 22.41
N LYS A 147 14.38 -19.00 21.32
CA LYS A 147 14.90 -20.38 21.27
C LYS A 147 16.16 -20.60 22.11
N MET A 148 16.97 -19.56 22.29
CA MET A 148 18.17 -19.64 23.12
C MET A 148 17.91 -19.28 24.58
N PHE A 149 16.74 -18.74 24.92
CA PHE A 149 16.39 -18.36 26.27
C PHE A 149 16.47 -19.56 27.24
N PRO A 150 17.07 -19.43 28.44
CA PRO A 150 17.49 -18.20 29.12
C PRO A 150 18.95 -17.78 28.86
N GLN A 151 19.65 -18.40 27.91
CA GLN A 151 21.01 -17.99 27.59
C GLN A 151 21.03 -16.57 27.05
N ARG A 152 21.76 -15.70 27.74
CA ARG A 152 21.90 -14.30 27.38
C ARG A 152 22.94 -14.12 26.27
N ILE A 153 22.56 -13.45 25.19
CA ILE A 153 23.47 -13.13 24.07
C ILE A 153 23.33 -11.64 23.77
N GLU A 154 24.12 -10.84 24.49
CA GLU A 154 23.95 -9.38 24.56
C GLU A 154 24.05 -8.69 23.19
N TRP A 155 24.98 -9.12 22.31
CA TRP A 155 25.10 -8.52 20.98
C TRP A 155 23.85 -8.76 20.12
N LEU A 156 23.18 -9.90 20.30
CA LEU A 156 21.96 -10.25 19.57
C LEU A 156 20.76 -9.47 20.12
N GLU A 157 20.71 -9.25 21.44
CA GLU A 157 19.74 -8.37 22.09
C GLU A 157 19.87 -6.92 21.60
N TRP A 158 21.09 -6.40 21.50
CA TRP A 158 21.36 -5.08 20.91
C TRP A 158 20.92 -4.99 19.46
N LEU A 159 21.29 -5.99 18.65
CA LEU A 159 20.88 -6.05 17.25
C LEU A 159 19.35 -6.04 17.12
N THR A 160 18.66 -6.81 17.97
CA THR A 160 17.20 -6.87 18.00
C THR A 160 16.59 -5.51 18.34
N ALA A 161 17.10 -4.82 19.38
CA ALA A 161 16.64 -3.49 19.73
C ALA A 161 16.83 -2.48 18.57
N TYR A 162 17.98 -2.51 17.90
CA TYR A 162 18.22 -1.65 16.74
C TYR A 162 17.30 -1.97 15.56
N VAL A 163 17.05 -3.25 15.27
CA VAL A 163 16.15 -3.66 14.19
C VAL A 163 14.71 -3.26 14.49
N ILE A 164 14.22 -3.42 15.74
CA ILE A 164 12.89 -2.95 16.14
C ILE A 164 12.76 -1.44 15.90
N ARG A 165 13.76 -0.65 16.32
CA ARG A 165 13.75 0.80 16.11
C ARG A 165 13.78 1.17 14.63
N PHE A 166 14.64 0.50 13.86
CA PHE A 166 14.75 0.72 12.42
C PHE A 166 13.44 0.41 11.70
N LYS A 167 12.79 -0.71 12.06
CA LYS A 167 11.46 -1.09 11.59
C LYS A 167 10.42 0.01 11.85
N TRP A 168 10.39 0.60 13.04
CA TRP A 168 9.47 1.69 13.34
C TRP A 168 9.71 2.93 12.49
N ILE A 169 10.97 3.29 12.24
CA ILE A 169 11.33 4.42 11.36
C ILE A 169 10.87 4.13 9.92
N THR A 170 11.15 2.93 9.39
CA THR A 170 10.73 2.56 8.03
C THR A 170 9.22 2.42 7.92
N PHE A 171 8.53 2.02 8.99
CA PHE A 171 7.09 1.89 9.04
C PHE A 171 6.42 3.26 8.99
N GLN A 172 6.88 4.22 9.80
CA GLN A 172 6.42 5.62 9.74
C GLN A 172 6.66 6.24 8.36
N GLY A 173 7.84 5.99 7.77
CA GLY A 173 8.14 6.42 6.41
C GLY A 173 7.21 5.80 5.37
N THR A 174 6.89 4.51 5.52
CA THR A 174 5.96 3.78 4.64
C THR A 174 4.53 4.31 4.76
N ILE A 175 4.07 4.62 5.97
CA ILE A 175 2.78 5.26 6.20
C ILE A 175 2.75 6.65 5.56
N GLY A 176 3.78 7.46 5.78
CA GLY A 176 3.88 8.79 5.17
C GLY A 176 3.83 8.71 3.64
N LEU A 177 4.59 7.78 3.06
CA LEU A 177 4.56 7.49 1.64
C LEU A 177 3.16 7.08 1.17
N LEU A 178 2.49 6.18 1.88
CA LEU A 178 1.13 5.74 1.55
C LEU A 178 0.15 6.92 1.51
N PHE A 179 0.18 7.81 2.50
CA PHE A 179 -0.67 9.01 2.52
C PHE A 179 -0.39 9.93 1.34
N VAL A 180 0.90 10.22 1.06
CA VAL A 180 1.29 11.05 -0.09
C VAL A 180 0.84 10.38 -1.40
N SER A 181 1.02 9.07 -1.55
CA SER A 181 0.53 8.30 -2.69
C SER A 181 -0.98 8.43 -2.86
N MET A 182 -1.76 8.31 -1.79
CA MET A 182 -3.22 8.48 -1.89
C MET A 182 -3.59 9.88 -2.38
N LEU A 183 -2.96 10.93 -1.85
CA LEU A 183 -3.19 12.32 -2.31
C LEU A 183 -2.80 12.52 -3.78
N VAL A 184 -1.67 11.95 -4.20
CA VAL A 184 -1.20 12.01 -5.59
C VAL A 184 -2.16 11.26 -6.53
N GLY A 185 -2.64 10.08 -6.12
CA GLY A 185 -3.62 9.31 -6.87
C GLY A 185 -4.92 10.08 -7.06
N VAL A 186 -5.43 10.71 -6.00
CA VAL A 186 -6.60 11.58 -6.05
C VAL A 186 -6.36 12.77 -6.98
N TYR A 187 -5.23 13.47 -6.84
CA TYR A 187 -4.86 14.61 -7.69
C TYR A 187 -4.87 14.26 -9.19
N TYR A 188 -4.17 13.19 -9.59
CA TYR A 188 -4.10 12.80 -11.00
C TYR A 188 -5.41 12.18 -11.50
N ALA A 189 -6.19 11.51 -10.65
CA ALA A 189 -7.51 11.03 -11.02
C ALA A 189 -8.44 12.20 -11.36
N PHE A 190 -8.51 13.23 -10.50
CA PHE A 190 -9.30 14.43 -10.77
C PHE A 190 -8.86 15.17 -12.03
N HIS A 191 -7.56 15.36 -12.23
CA HIS A 191 -7.05 16.03 -13.44
C HIS A 191 -7.36 15.25 -14.71
N THR A 192 -7.33 13.91 -14.65
CA THR A 192 -7.72 13.09 -15.81
C THR A 192 -9.20 13.24 -16.08
N LEU A 193 -10.06 13.15 -15.05
CA LEU A 193 -11.51 13.30 -15.23
C LEU A 193 -11.89 14.66 -15.82
N LEU A 194 -11.21 15.74 -15.40
CA LEU A 194 -11.39 17.09 -15.97
C LEU A 194 -10.92 17.17 -17.42
N ALA A 195 -9.77 16.57 -17.74
CA ALA A 195 -9.27 16.52 -19.11
C ALA A 195 -10.24 15.75 -20.02
N ASP A 196 -10.71 14.60 -19.56
CA ASP A 196 -11.67 13.76 -20.29
C ASP A 196 -13.01 14.48 -20.47
N SER A 197 -13.51 15.20 -19.46
CA SER A 197 -14.75 15.98 -19.59
C SER A 197 -14.64 17.10 -20.62
N VAL A 198 -13.49 17.80 -20.66
CA VAL A 198 -13.25 18.86 -21.66
C VAL A 198 -13.15 18.28 -23.07
N MET A 199 -12.54 17.11 -23.23
CA MET A 199 -12.46 16.42 -24.53
C MET A 199 -13.82 15.92 -24.99
N MET A 200 -14.65 15.38 -24.09
CA MET A 200 -16.02 14.99 -24.41
C MET A 200 -16.88 16.17 -24.85
N GLU A 201 -16.73 17.34 -24.21
CA GLU A 201 -17.42 18.57 -24.62
C GLU A 201 -17.05 18.97 -26.06
N LYS A 202 -15.75 18.95 -26.38
CA LYS A 202 -15.25 19.24 -27.73
C LYS A 202 -15.78 18.26 -28.77
N ASP A 203 -15.82 16.96 -28.46
CA ASP A 203 -16.33 15.95 -29.37
C ASP A 203 -17.86 16.06 -29.54
N ARG A 204 -18.58 16.44 -28.48
CA ARG A 204 -20.01 16.75 -28.56
C ARG A 204 -20.26 17.95 -29.47
N GLN A 205 -19.50 19.03 -29.33
CA GLN A 205 -19.61 20.22 -30.19
C GLN A 205 -19.32 19.88 -31.66
N LYS A 206 -18.27 19.10 -31.94
CA LYS A 206 -17.96 18.63 -33.30
C LYS A 206 -19.09 17.80 -33.90
N LYS A 207 -19.70 16.90 -33.13
CA LYS A 207 -20.85 16.09 -33.59
C LYS A 207 -22.08 16.95 -33.90
N VAL A 208 -22.35 17.97 -33.09
CA VAL A 208 -23.44 18.93 -33.34
C VAL A 208 -23.18 19.72 -34.63
N GLN A 209 -21.98 20.30 -34.77
CA GLN A 209 -21.59 21.03 -35.99
C GLN A 209 -21.66 20.17 -37.25
N ALA A 210 -21.27 18.89 -37.17
CA ALA A 210 -21.39 17.95 -38.29
C ALA A 210 -22.84 17.62 -38.65
N ARG A 211 -23.76 17.57 -37.67
CA ARG A 211 -25.19 17.40 -37.94
C ARG A 211 -25.78 18.63 -38.60
N ASP A 212 -25.45 19.82 -38.09
CA ASP A 212 -25.93 21.08 -38.62
C ASP A 212 -25.47 21.29 -40.07
N SER A 213 -24.21 20.94 -40.39
CA SER A 213 -23.69 21.03 -41.76
C SER A 213 -24.40 20.07 -42.72
N ILE A 214 -24.68 18.83 -42.31
CA ILE A 214 -25.47 17.88 -43.10
C ILE A 214 -26.89 18.43 -43.33
N GLN A 215 -27.53 18.96 -42.29
CA GLN A 215 -28.88 19.49 -42.38
C GLN A 215 -28.96 20.70 -43.32
N GLN A 216 -27.97 21.59 -43.28
CA GLN A 216 -27.84 22.71 -44.23
C GLN A 216 -27.68 22.23 -45.68
N VAL A 217 -26.84 21.21 -45.93
CA VAL A 217 -26.67 20.63 -47.28
C VAL A 217 -27.97 20.00 -47.78
N LEU A 218 -28.69 19.28 -46.91
CA LEU A 218 -29.98 18.67 -47.26
C LEU A 218 -31.06 19.72 -47.58
N GLN A 219 -31.17 20.78 -46.76
CA GLN A 219 -32.10 21.89 -46.99
C GLN A 219 -31.75 22.64 -48.28
N GLY A 220 -30.47 22.93 -48.53
CA GLY A 220 -30.01 23.57 -49.76
C GLY A 220 -30.28 22.71 -51.01
N ALA A 221 -30.14 21.38 -50.91
CA ALA A 221 -30.47 20.46 -51.99
C ALA A 221 -31.98 20.39 -52.25
N ALA A 222 -32.82 20.39 -51.20
CA ALA A 222 -34.27 20.44 -51.32
C ALA A 222 -34.75 21.73 -52.00
N ALA A 223 -34.25 22.89 -51.54
CA ALA A 223 -34.59 24.19 -52.14
C ALA A 223 -34.18 24.29 -53.63
N ARG A 224 -33.03 23.71 -54.02
CA ARG A 224 -32.62 23.62 -55.44
C ARG A 224 -33.54 22.72 -56.26
N ARG A 225 -34.07 21.64 -55.69
CA ARG A 225 -35.06 20.77 -56.36
C ARG A 225 -36.40 21.49 -56.54
N GLU A 226 -36.88 22.20 -55.53
CA GLU A 226 -38.09 23.00 -55.62
C GLU A 226 -37.96 24.10 -56.70
N ALA A 227 -36.85 24.85 -56.69
CA ALA A 227 -36.58 25.89 -57.69
C ALA A 227 -36.48 25.34 -59.12
N SER A 228 -35.92 24.15 -59.32
CA SER A 228 -35.85 23.52 -60.65
C SER A 228 -37.19 22.91 -61.10
N SER A 229 -38.05 22.48 -60.17
CA SER A 229 -39.41 22.05 -60.49
C SER A 229 -40.32 23.21 -60.92
N ASN A 230 -40.22 24.37 -60.25
CA ASN A 230 -40.98 25.56 -60.62
C ASN A 230 -40.58 26.12 -61.99
N LYS A 231 -39.31 25.96 -62.39
CA LYS A 231 -38.82 26.37 -63.71
C LYS A 231 -39.27 25.48 -64.88
N LYS A 232 -39.81 24.28 -64.60
CA LYS A 232 -40.37 23.37 -65.60
C LYS A 232 -41.88 23.56 -65.80
N ASN A 233 -42.55 24.22 -64.87
CA ASN A 233 -44.00 24.45 -64.88
C ASN A 233 -44.39 25.92 -65.24
N ALA A 234 -43.41 26.74 -65.61
CA ALA A 234 -43.57 28.08 -66.17
C ALA A 234 -43.02 28.10 -67.60
#